data_AF-A0A8S3WTA7-F1
#
_entry.id   AF-A0A8S3WTA7-F1
#
_cell.length_a   1.000
_cell.length_b   1.000
_cell.length_c   1.000
_cell.angle_alpha   90.00
_cell.angle_beta   90.00
_cell.angle_gamma   90.00
#
_symmetry.space_group_name_H-M   'P 1'
#
loop_
_entity.id
_entity.type
_entity.pdbx_description
1 polymer ?
#
loop_
_entity_poly.entity_id
_entity_poly.type
_entity_poly.pdbx_seq_one_letter_code
_entity_poly.pdbx_strand_id
1 'polypeptide(L)'
;MISATGTIINDKKGIHGTRKNAVPDQVKQSVRDHISQMPLVNSHYVRNRTSKQYLDEQLNFPILYKLYLEWMNEKHSDQVVATSRQYREIFKTDFNIDFNNPRIDQCPRCDLFKNSTETDKTKLEYEYALHIANKNVVRSLKDSDKHRAKHSDSVVTACYGLQKILNTPHSEVSVFYYKRKLATYNFTIYDMGKHKGYCYLWDETIGRKGSNEISSFVFDFIKTRVQEGYKEFNFYSDSCGGQNKNRTVFAMYAYASRIFNININHYFFEVGHSQSEGNAMYALIERRKIT
;
A
#
# COMPACT_ATOMS: atom_id res chain seq x y z
N MET A 1 58.91 -3.13 -12.51
CA MET A 1 59.97 -3.24 -13.54
C MET A 1 60.66 -1.89 -13.64
N ILE A 2 61.99 -1.85 -13.55
CA ILE A 2 62.80 -0.63 -13.59
C ILE A 2 63.22 -0.39 -15.04
N SER A 3 63.10 0.85 -15.52
CA SER A 3 63.58 1.28 -16.85
C SER A 3 65.12 1.38 -16.84
N ALA A 4 65.76 1.18 -18.00
CA ALA A 4 67.22 1.25 -18.19
C ALA A 4 67.86 2.63 -17.86
N THR A 5 67.08 3.63 -17.46
CA THR A 5 67.52 4.94 -16.97
C THR A 5 67.27 5.17 -15.48
N GLY A 6 66.96 4.13 -14.70
CA GLY A 6 66.91 4.19 -13.23
C GLY A 6 65.71 4.95 -12.63
N THR A 7 64.71 5.32 -13.44
CA THR A 7 63.48 5.95 -12.95
C THR A 7 62.36 4.93 -12.77
N ILE A 8 61.61 5.07 -11.67
CA ILE A 8 60.46 4.23 -11.32
C ILE A 8 59.35 4.48 -12.35
N ILE A 9 58.91 3.43 -13.04
CA ILE A 9 57.77 3.51 -13.97
C ILE A 9 56.51 3.75 -13.15
N ASN A 10 55.80 4.85 -13.39
CA ASN A 10 54.54 5.15 -12.71
C ASN A 10 53.54 4.00 -12.87
N ASP A 11 52.90 3.60 -11.76
CA ASP A 11 51.87 2.56 -11.75
C ASP A 11 50.68 2.99 -12.63
N LYS A 12 50.37 2.17 -13.64
CA LYS A 12 49.28 2.41 -14.59
C LYS A 12 47.99 1.68 -14.20
N LYS A 13 47.95 1.00 -13.04
CA LYS A 13 46.71 0.37 -12.55
C LYS A 13 45.64 1.45 -12.29
N GLY A 14 44.51 1.33 -12.99
CA GLY A 14 43.35 2.22 -12.84
C GLY A 14 43.18 3.31 -13.90
N ILE A 15 44.17 3.52 -14.80
CA ILE A 15 44.04 4.49 -15.88
C ILE A 15 43.50 3.79 -17.14
N HIS A 16 42.18 3.81 -17.30
CA HIS A 16 41.50 3.32 -18.51
C HIS A 16 41.07 4.51 -19.38
N GLY A 17 41.78 4.77 -20.49
CA GLY A 17 41.41 5.79 -21.48
C GLY A 17 40.13 5.49 -22.28
N THR A 18 39.46 4.39 -21.99
CA THR A 18 38.32 3.85 -22.74
C THR A 18 36.96 4.01 -22.06
N ARG A 19 36.89 4.56 -20.83
CA ARG A 19 35.59 4.83 -20.21
C ARG A 19 35.14 6.26 -20.50
N LYS A 20 34.28 6.41 -21.53
CA LYS A 20 33.39 7.57 -21.60
C LYS A 20 32.41 7.45 -20.44
N ASN A 21 32.74 8.02 -19.27
CA ASN A 21 31.87 7.99 -18.08
C ASN A 21 30.54 8.73 -18.30
N ALA A 22 30.45 9.55 -19.34
CA ALA A 22 29.24 10.26 -19.71
C ALA A 22 28.48 9.50 -20.80
N VAL A 23 27.20 9.21 -20.54
CA VAL A 23 26.25 8.81 -21.58
C VAL A 23 26.23 9.90 -22.66
N PRO A 24 26.39 9.56 -23.96
CA PRO A 24 26.35 10.55 -25.02
C PRO A 24 25.04 11.34 -25.00
N ASP A 25 25.10 12.65 -25.27
CA ASP A 25 23.91 13.51 -25.17
C ASP A 25 22.83 13.14 -26.18
N GLN A 26 23.21 12.62 -27.35
CA GLN A 26 22.27 12.05 -28.32
C GLN A 26 21.47 10.87 -27.74
N VAL A 27 22.13 10.00 -26.97
CA VAL A 27 21.47 8.86 -26.31
C VAL A 27 20.52 9.37 -25.23
N LYS A 28 20.94 10.36 -24.42
CA LYS A 28 20.05 10.99 -23.43
C LYS A 28 18.83 11.62 -24.09
N GLN A 29 19.02 12.33 -25.19
CA GLN A 29 17.93 12.99 -25.90
C GLN A 29 16.95 11.97 -26.48
N SER A 30 17.43 10.88 -27.08
CA SER A 30 16.55 9.80 -27.58
C SER A 30 15.64 9.22 -26.49
N VAL A 31 16.15 9.07 -25.26
CA VAL A 31 15.37 8.59 -24.12
C VAL A 31 14.34 9.63 -23.69
N ARG A 32 14.72 10.92 -23.67
CA ARG A 32 13.80 12.01 -23.32
C ARG A 32 12.66 12.15 -24.33
N ASP A 33 12.98 12.06 -25.61
CA ASP A 33 12.01 12.17 -26.70
C ASP A 33 11.01 11.01 -26.66
N HIS A 34 11.49 9.80 -26.35
CA HIS A 34 10.63 8.64 -26.17
C HIS A 34 9.69 8.79 -24.95
N ILE A 35 10.21 9.19 -23.78
CA ILE A 35 9.40 9.36 -22.56
C ILE A 35 8.36 10.48 -22.75
N SER A 36 8.69 11.54 -23.50
CA SER A 36 7.79 12.67 -23.76
C SER A 36 6.59 12.30 -24.66
N GLN A 37 6.68 11.18 -25.41
CA GLN A 37 5.57 10.64 -26.20
C GLN A 37 4.60 9.80 -25.36
N MET A 38 4.94 9.46 -24.11
CA MET A 38 4.09 8.65 -23.26
C MET A 38 2.93 9.49 -22.68
N PRO A 39 1.69 8.98 -22.68
CA PRO A 39 0.57 9.68 -22.05
C PRO A 39 0.78 9.77 -20.54
N LEU A 40 0.74 10.99 -20.01
CA LEU A 40 0.88 11.26 -18.57
C LEU A 40 -0.47 11.51 -17.93
N VAL A 41 -0.68 10.90 -16.78
CA VAL A 41 -1.87 11.07 -15.94
C VAL A 41 -1.50 11.95 -14.75
N ASN A 42 -2.36 12.93 -14.47
CA ASN A 42 -2.21 13.78 -13.29
C ASN A 42 -2.67 13.05 -12.03
N SER A 43 -1.96 13.23 -10.91
CA SER A 43 -2.42 12.77 -9.60
C SER A 43 -3.71 13.52 -9.23
N HIS A 44 -4.84 12.82 -9.21
CA HIS A 44 -6.14 13.43 -8.92
C HIS A 44 -6.39 13.69 -7.42
N TYR A 45 -5.57 13.13 -6.51
CA TYR A 45 -5.80 13.20 -5.06
C TYR A 45 -4.63 13.78 -4.23
N VAL A 46 -3.51 14.17 -4.84
CA VAL A 46 -2.37 14.80 -4.14
C VAL A 46 -2.06 16.18 -4.70
N ARG A 47 -3.10 16.96 -5.06
CA ARG A 47 -2.89 18.32 -5.57
C ARG A 47 -2.24 19.25 -4.55
N ASN A 48 -2.33 18.95 -3.24
CA ASN A 48 -1.78 19.80 -2.18
C ASN A 48 -0.40 19.38 -1.63
N ARG A 49 0.23 18.30 -2.12
CA ARG A 49 1.53 17.85 -1.55
C ARG A 49 2.64 17.54 -2.56
N THR A 50 2.35 17.26 -3.83
CA THR A 50 3.40 16.93 -4.83
C THR A 50 3.04 17.34 -6.26
N SER A 51 4.00 17.84 -7.04
CA SER A 51 3.88 18.10 -8.49
C SER A 51 4.20 16.90 -9.39
N LYS A 52 4.20 15.67 -8.83
CA LYS A 52 4.60 14.44 -9.53
C LYS A 52 3.54 13.97 -10.54
N GLN A 53 3.98 13.57 -11.73
CA GLN A 53 3.13 13.01 -12.79
C GLN A 53 3.25 11.48 -12.86
N TYR A 54 2.28 10.79 -13.46
CA TYR A 54 2.25 9.32 -13.44
C TYR A 54 2.01 8.72 -14.83
N LEU A 55 2.70 7.63 -15.14
CA LEU A 55 2.44 6.76 -16.29
C LEU A 55 1.35 5.74 -15.97
N ASP A 56 0.72 5.19 -17.02
CA ASP A 56 -0.33 4.18 -16.90
C ASP A 56 0.08 2.97 -16.04
N GLU A 57 -0.90 2.38 -15.35
CA GLU A 57 -0.73 1.26 -14.41
C GLU A 57 -0.23 -0.04 -15.06
N GLN A 58 -0.44 -0.19 -16.36
CA GLN A 58 0.02 -1.35 -17.14
C GLN A 58 1.48 -1.19 -17.59
N LEU A 59 2.03 0.03 -17.51
CA LEU A 59 3.41 0.28 -17.85
C LEU A 59 4.32 -0.06 -16.67
N ASN A 60 5.46 -0.65 -16.97
CA ASN A 60 6.56 -0.83 -16.04
C ASN A 60 7.89 -0.62 -16.78
N PHE A 61 8.99 -0.50 -16.05
CA PHE A 61 10.30 -0.25 -16.67
C PHE A 61 10.68 -1.26 -17.77
N PRO A 62 10.51 -2.59 -17.59
CA PRO A 62 10.72 -3.55 -18.66
C PRO A 62 9.91 -3.26 -19.93
N ILE A 63 8.62 -2.95 -19.78
CA ILE A 63 7.72 -2.64 -20.92
C ILE A 63 8.15 -1.33 -21.58
N LEU A 64 8.42 -0.27 -20.82
CA LEU A 64 8.88 1.01 -21.36
C LEU A 64 10.20 0.86 -22.13
N TYR A 65 11.13 0.06 -21.62
CA TYR A 65 12.40 -0.16 -22.30
C TYR A 65 12.20 -0.95 -23.60
N LYS A 66 11.28 -1.92 -23.60
CA LYS A 66 10.90 -2.65 -24.81
C LYS A 66 10.30 -1.70 -25.87
N LEU A 67 9.35 -0.84 -25.48
CA LEU A 67 8.75 0.17 -26.35
C LEU A 67 9.79 1.15 -26.90
N TYR A 68 10.78 1.54 -26.08
CA TYR A 68 11.90 2.36 -26.51
C TYR A 68 12.74 1.70 -27.60
N LEU A 69 13.04 0.40 -27.45
CA LEU A 69 13.80 -0.34 -28.46
C LEU A 69 13.02 -0.47 -29.77
N GLU A 70 11.71 -0.74 -29.68
CA GLU A 70 10.81 -0.79 -30.85
C GLU A 70 10.78 0.57 -31.56
N TRP A 71 10.59 1.66 -30.82
CA TRP A 71 10.60 3.03 -31.34
C TRP A 71 11.93 3.43 -31.99
N MET A 72 13.06 3.04 -31.37
CA MET A 72 14.40 3.29 -31.94
C MET A 72 14.60 2.50 -33.23
N ASN A 73 14.16 1.24 -33.28
CA ASN A 73 14.31 0.40 -34.47
C ASN A 73 13.47 0.90 -35.66
N GLU A 74 12.26 1.42 -35.40
CA GLU A 74 11.35 1.90 -36.44
C GLU A 74 11.69 3.30 -36.97
N LYS A 75 12.14 4.22 -36.11
CA LYS A 75 12.30 5.64 -36.47
C LYS A 75 13.73 6.15 -36.44
N HIS A 76 14.65 5.39 -35.83
CA HIS A 76 16.02 5.83 -35.53
C HIS A 76 17.03 4.67 -35.64
N SER A 77 16.86 3.79 -36.64
CA SER A 77 17.65 2.55 -36.81
C SER A 77 19.17 2.75 -36.80
N ASP A 78 19.63 3.94 -37.20
CA ASP A 78 21.05 4.27 -37.33
C ASP A 78 21.64 4.91 -36.06
N GLN A 79 20.85 5.05 -34.99
CA GLN A 79 21.26 5.68 -33.73
C GLN A 79 21.66 4.66 -32.66
N VAL A 80 22.63 5.06 -31.84
CA VAL A 80 23.05 4.26 -30.68
C VAL A 80 21.93 4.26 -29.63
N VAL A 81 21.46 3.06 -29.26
CA VAL A 81 20.40 2.89 -28.27
C VAL A 81 20.96 2.92 -26.84
N ALA A 82 20.17 3.45 -25.90
CA ALA A 82 20.48 3.37 -24.48
C ALA A 82 20.40 1.92 -23.98
N THR A 83 21.31 1.54 -23.07
CA THR A 83 21.15 0.31 -22.28
C THR A 83 19.98 0.44 -21.31
N SER A 84 19.40 -0.69 -20.89
CA SER A 84 18.30 -0.71 -19.90
C SER A 84 18.65 0.07 -18.62
N ARG A 85 19.91 0.00 -18.18
CA ARG A 85 20.42 0.75 -17.04
C ARG A 85 20.42 2.26 -17.30
N GLN A 86 21.00 2.71 -18.42
CA GLN A 86 21.03 4.13 -18.79
C GLN A 86 19.63 4.69 -18.96
N TYR A 87 18.73 3.94 -19.61
CA TYR A 87 17.33 4.32 -19.77
C TYR A 87 16.64 4.56 -18.42
N ARG A 88 16.83 3.63 -17.47
CA ARG A 88 16.27 3.74 -16.12
C ARG A 88 16.88 4.89 -15.32
N GLU A 89 18.19 5.11 -15.43
CA GLU A 89 18.88 6.23 -14.76
C GLU A 89 18.33 7.55 -15.29
N ILE A 90 18.31 7.77 -16.60
CA ILE A 90 17.76 8.99 -17.24
C ILE A 90 16.29 9.21 -16.87
N PHE A 91 15.46 8.15 -16.90
CA PHE A 91 14.06 8.25 -16.49
C PHE A 91 13.92 8.76 -15.05
N LYS A 92 14.76 8.28 -14.12
CA LYS A 92 14.67 8.67 -12.70
C LYS A 92 15.27 10.03 -12.40
N THR A 93 16.29 10.46 -13.13
CA THR A 93 17.00 11.73 -12.89
C THR A 93 16.35 12.90 -13.59
N ASP A 94 15.86 12.70 -14.82
CA ASP A 94 15.43 13.79 -15.68
C ASP A 94 13.91 14.02 -15.60
N PHE A 95 13.15 13.06 -15.06
CA PHE A 95 11.69 13.14 -14.98
C PHE A 95 11.16 13.00 -13.56
N ASN A 96 10.25 13.89 -13.18
CA ASN A 96 9.44 13.76 -11.96
C ASN A 96 8.18 12.90 -12.24
N ILE A 97 8.39 11.72 -12.81
CA ILE A 97 7.34 10.80 -13.27
C ILE A 97 7.49 9.45 -12.53
N ASP A 98 6.38 8.85 -12.13
CA ASP A 98 6.35 7.50 -11.55
C ASP A 98 5.30 6.61 -12.24
N PHE A 99 5.28 5.32 -11.92
CA PHE A 99 4.20 4.44 -12.39
C PHE A 99 2.96 4.62 -11.51
N ASN A 100 1.78 4.69 -12.12
CA ASN A 100 0.54 4.73 -11.38
C ASN A 100 0.35 3.40 -10.65
N ASN A 101 0.42 3.44 -9.32
CA ASN A 101 0.19 2.25 -8.50
C ASN A 101 -1.33 1.97 -8.47
N PRO A 102 -1.79 0.71 -8.46
CA PRO A 102 -3.20 0.38 -8.45
C PRO A 102 -3.90 1.11 -7.29
N ARG A 103 -5.03 1.73 -7.61
CA ARG A 103 -5.79 2.59 -6.70
C ARG A 103 -6.31 1.77 -5.52
N ILE A 104 -5.52 1.74 -4.46
CA ILE A 104 -6.03 1.39 -3.13
C ILE A 104 -7.06 2.50 -2.83
N ASP A 105 -8.33 2.15 -2.68
CA ASP A 105 -9.43 3.02 -2.22
C ASP A 105 -10.27 3.78 -3.26
N GLN A 106 -10.71 3.11 -4.32
CA GLN A 106 -11.88 3.58 -5.05
C GLN A 106 -13.17 3.03 -4.43
N CYS A 107 -13.97 3.94 -3.87
CA CYS A 107 -15.31 3.59 -3.40
C CYS A 107 -16.24 3.42 -4.62
N PRO A 108 -16.82 2.23 -4.85
CA PRO A 108 -17.66 1.97 -6.02
C PRO A 108 -18.84 2.93 -6.12
N ARG A 109 -19.41 3.32 -4.97
CA ARG A 109 -20.55 4.26 -4.91
C ARG A 109 -20.14 5.68 -5.29
N CYS A 110 -18.95 6.12 -4.86
CA CYS A 110 -18.41 7.41 -5.26
C CYS A 110 -18.07 7.45 -6.75
N ASP A 111 -17.44 6.39 -7.28
CA ASP A 111 -17.12 6.31 -8.70
C ASP A 111 -18.38 6.22 -9.56
N LEU A 112 -19.39 5.46 -9.13
CA LEU A 112 -20.68 5.39 -9.79
C LEU A 112 -21.31 6.78 -9.89
N PHE A 113 -21.43 7.51 -8.77
CA PHE A 113 -22.01 8.84 -8.76
C PHE A 113 -21.23 9.82 -9.65
N LYS A 114 -19.89 9.77 -9.58
CA LYS A 114 -19.00 10.63 -10.38
C LYS A 114 -19.16 10.41 -11.88
N ASN A 115 -19.31 9.16 -12.30
CA ASN A 115 -19.38 8.77 -13.71
C ASN A 115 -20.82 8.67 -14.24
N SER A 116 -21.82 8.95 -13.41
CA SER A 116 -23.24 8.96 -13.80
C SER A 116 -23.59 10.21 -14.62
N THR A 117 -24.61 10.08 -15.47
CA THR A 117 -25.22 11.20 -16.21
C THR A 117 -25.93 12.15 -15.24
N GLU A 118 -26.25 13.38 -15.66
CA GLU A 118 -26.85 14.35 -14.72
C GLU A 118 -28.26 13.93 -14.31
N THR A 119 -28.99 13.27 -15.20
CA THR A 119 -30.27 12.63 -14.91
C THR A 119 -30.18 11.52 -13.87
N ASP A 120 -29.09 10.75 -13.86
CA ASP A 120 -28.88 9.67 -12.89
C ASP A 120 -28.30 10.19 -11.58
N LYS A 121 -27.49 11.25 -11.61
CA LYS A 121 -27.03 11.93 -10.40
C LYS A 121 -28.18 12.45 -9.56
N THR A 122 -29.22 13.06 -10.16
CA THR A 122 -30.40 13.51 -9.40
C THR A 122 -31.09 12.36 -8.67
N LYS A 123 -31.14 11.16 -9.27
CA LYS A 123 -31.72 9.97 -8.62
C LYS A 123 -30.83 9.45 -7.49
N LEU A 124 -29.50 9.51 -7.68
CA LEU A 124 -28.50 9.01 -6.73
C LEU A 124 -28.12 10.03 -5.65
N GLU A 125 -28.56 11.29 -5.76
CA GLU A 125 -28.09 12.41 -4.95
C GLU A 125 -28.30 12.19 -3.46
N TYR A 126 -29.51 11.83 -3.06
CA TYR A 126 -29.83 11.52 -1.66
C TYR A 126 -28.95 10.39 -1.12
N GLU A 127 -28.86 9.32 -1.89
CA GLU A 127 -28.11 8.12 -1.56
C GLU A 127 -26.60 8.35 -1.47
N TYR A 128 -26.07 9.24 -2.30
CA TYR A 128 -24.68 9.67 -2.29
C TYR A 128 -24.40 10.65 -1.14
N ALA A 129 -25.29 11.61 -0.89
CA ALA A 129 -25.18 12.54 0.22
C ALA A 129 -25.16 11.81 1.56
N LEU A 130 -26.04 10.82 1.76
CA LEU A 130 -26.05 9.98 2.95
C LEU A 130 -24.74 9.18 3.11
N HIS A 131 -24.23 8.60 2.02
CA HIS A 131 -22.96 7.89 2.02
C HIS A 131 -21.77 8.78 2.45
N ILE A 132 -21.70 10.00 1.92
CA ILE A 132 -20.67 10.98 2.31
C ILE A 132 -20.86 11.46 3.76
N ALA A 133 -22.11 11.68 4.19
CA ALA A 133 -22.41 12.04 5.57
C ALA A 133 -21.95 10.95 6.55
N ASN A 134 -22.29 9.68 6.31
CA ASN A 134 -21.86 8.54 7.14
C ASN A 134 -20.34 8.43 7.20
N LYS A 135 -19.65 8.53 6.06
CA LYS A 135 -18.19 8.57 5.98
C LYS A 135 -17.61 9.66 6.90
N ASN A 136 -18.16 10.87 6.84
CA ASN A 136 -17.67 12.00 7.62
C ASN A 136 -17.94 11.81 9.11
N VAL A 137 -19.13 11.32 9.49
CA VAL A 137 -19.49 11.03 10.88
C VAL A 137 -18.51 10.04 11.51
N VAL A 138 -18.27 8.90 10.86
CA VAL A 138 -17.38 7.86 11.40
C VAL A 138 -15.94 8.36 11.51
N ARG A 139 -15.47 9.17 10.55
CA ARG A 139 -14.13 9.79 10.60
C ARG A 139 -14.01 10.77 11.77
N SER A 140 -14.98 11.66 11.95
CA SER A 140 -14.98 12.62 13.06
C SER A 140 -15.05 11.92 14.42
N LEU A 141 -15.87 10.87 14.55
CA LEU A 141 -15.93 10.06 15.77
C LEU A 141 -14.58 9.40 16.06
N LYS A 142 -13.97 8.78 15.05
CA LYS A 142 -12.66 8.15 15.17
C LYS A 142 -11.57 9.12 15.59
N ASP A 143 -11.56 10.33 15.02
CA ASP A 143 -10.57 11.34 15.37
C ASP A 143 -10.74 11.81 16.83
N SER A 144 -11.99 11.98 17.28
CA SER A 144 -12.33 12.30 18.68
C SER A 144 -11.89 11.18 19.64
N ASP A 145 -12.26 9.94 19.36
CA ASP A 145 -11.92 8.79 20.21
C ASP A 145 -10.43 8.49 20.22
N LYS A 146 -9.72 8.74 19.11
CA LYS A 146 -8.27 8.70 19.04
C LYS A 146 -7.64 9.77 19.92
N HIS A 147 -8.15 11.00 19.88
CA HIS A 147 -7.67 12.07 20.77
C HIS A 147 -7.89 11.70 22.24
N ARG A 148 -9.04 11.12 22.58
CA ARG A 148 -9.37 10.68 23.94
C ARG A 148 -8.45 9.56 24.43
N ALA A 149 -8.21 8.53 23.62
CA ALA A 149 -7.32 7.42 23.98
C ALA A 149 -5.84 7.82 24.15
N LYS A 150 -5.41 8.94 23.57
CA LYS A 150 -4.05 9.49 23.80
C LYS A 150 -3.88 10.09 25.20
N HIS A 151 -4.97 10.59 25.79
CA HIS A 151 -4.95 11.35 27.05
C HIS A 151 -5.62 10.58 28.20
N SER A 152 -6.04 9.33 27.97
CA SER A 152 -6.67 8.48 28.98
C SER A 152 -5.99 7.12 29.03
N ASP A 153 -5.62 6.69 30.23
CA ASP A 153 -5.11 5.34 30.47
C ASP A 153 -6.22 4.31 30.70
N SER A 154 -7.49 4.72 30.60
CA SER A 154 -8.66 3.84 30.77
C SER A 154 -9.37 3.53 29.44
N VAL A 155 -9.06 4.27 28.37
CA VAL A 155 -9.71 4.14 27.06
C VAL A 155 -8.74 3.56 26.03
N VAL A 156 -9.15 2.48 25.35
CA VAL A 156 -8.49 1.96 24.16
C VAL A 156 -9.30 2.35 22.93
N THR A 157 -8.65 2.97 21.94
CA THR A 157 -9.26 3.19 20.63
C THR A 157 -8.42 2.45 19.59
N ALA A 158 -8.98 1.42 18.99
CA ALA A 158 -8.27 0.54 18.08
C ALA A 158 -9.03 0.32 16.77
N CYS A 159 -8.29 0.19 15.66
CA CYS A 159 -8.83 -0.29 14.40
C CYS A 159 -8.31 -1.68 14.10
N TYR A 160 -9.12 -2.54 13.47
CA TYR A 160 -8.68 -3.87 13.12
C TYR A 160 -9.18 -4.32 11.75
N GLY A 161 -8.46 -5.26 11.17
CA GLY A 161 -8.78 -5.85 9.88
C GLY A 161 -7.83 -6.98 9.49
N LEU A 162 -8.19 -7.67 8.42
CA LEU A 162 -7.35 -8.69 7.82
C LEU A 162 -6.47 -8.07 6.74
N GLN A 163 -5.19 -8.40 6.77
CA GLN A 163 -4.28 -8.12 5.67
C GLN A 163 -4.62 -8.99 4.46
N LYS A 164 -4.18 -8.56 3.27
CA LYS A 164 -4.09 -9.42 2.08
C LYS A 164 -3.37 -10.73 2.43
N ILE A 165 -3.87 -11.85 1.88
CA ILE A 165 -3.31 -13.18 2.11
C ILE A 165 -1.80 -13.20 1.80
N LEU A 166 -1.02 -13.69 2.75
CA LEU A 166 0.42 -13.83 2.65
C LEU A 166 0.72 -15.26 2.17
N ASN A 167 1.01 -15.42 0.87
CA ASN A 167 1.40 -16.73 0.35
C ASN A 167 2.82 -17.10 0.81
N THR A 168 2.96 -18.25 1.44
CA THR A 168 4.24 -18.79 1.97
C THR A 168 4.53 -20.20 1.42
N PRO A 169 5.81 -20.57 1.19
CA PRO A 169 6.99 -19.72 1.24
C PRO A 169 7.02 -18.68 0.11
N HIS A 170 7.69 -17.56 0.35
CA HIS A 170 7.98 -16.56 -0.66
C HIS A 170 9.32 -16.88 -1.33
N SER A 171 9.36 -16.92 -2.67
CA SER A 171 10.57 -17.14 -3.44
C SER A 171 10.40 -16.56 -4.84
N GLU A 172 11.47 -15.98 -5.37
CA GLU A 172 11.56 -15.47 -6.76
C GLU A 172 11.96 -16.56 -7.77
N VAL A 173 12.24 -17.79 -7.29
CA VAL A 173 12.62 -18.91 -8.14
C VAL A 173 11.42 -19.33 -9.01
N SER A 174 11.66 -19.47 -10.32
CA SER A 174 10.62 -19.73 -11.32
C SER A 174 9.69 -20.91 -11.00
N VAL A 175 10.22 -21.96 -10.37
CA VAL A 175 9.46 -23.16 -9.97
C VAL A 175 8.35 -22.84 -8.96
N PHE A 176 8.52 -21.82 -8.12
CA PHE A 176 7.51 -21.42 -7.12
C PHE A 176 6.27 -20.77 -7.72
N TYR A 177 6.31 -20.29 -8.98
CA TYR A 177 5.12 -19.78 -9.66
C TYR A 177 4.17 -20.90 -10.08
N TYR A 178 4.66 -22.14 -10.22
CA TYR A 178 3.87 -23.30 -10.66
C TYR A 178 3.40 -24.19 -9.50
N LYS A 179 3.65 -23.80 -8.24
CA LYS A 179 3.26 -24.56 -7.06
C LYS A 179 2.19 -23.83 -6.26
N ARG A 180 1.24 -24.60 -5.70
CA ARG A 180 0.26 -24.08 -4.74
C ARG A 180 1.01 -23.64 -3.49
N LYS A 181 0.88 -22.36 -3.14
CA LYS A 181 1.49 -21.77 -1.94
C LYS A 181 0.52 -21.89 -0.77
N LEU A 182 1.07 -22.03 0.43
CA LEU A 182 0.29 -22.04 1.67
C LEU A 182 -0.27 -20.63 1.91
N ALA A 183 -1.58 -20.55 2.16
CA ALA A 183 -2.20 -19.29 2.52
C ALA A 183 -1.97 -18.97 4.01
N THR A 184 -1.11 -17.99 4.30
CA THR A 184 -0.96 -17.42 5.64
C THR A 184 -1.79 -16.16 5.79
N TYR A 185 -2.55 -16.07 6.87
CA TYR A 185 -3.38 -14.94 7.22
C TYR A 185 -2.71 -14.12 8.31
N ASN A 186 -2.96 -12.81 8.28
CA ASN A 186 -2.52 -11.89 9.32
C ASN A 186 -3.70 -10.98 9.68
N PHE A 187 -4.26 -11.20 10.86
CA PHE A 187 -5.25 -10.30 11.45
C PHE A 187 -4.53 -9.29 12.33
N THR A 188 -4.90 -8.03 12.18
CA THR A 188 -4.20 -6.97 12.88
C THR A 188 -5.13 -6.07 13.64
N ILE A 189 -4.67 -5.69 14.83
CA ILE A 189 -5.32 -4.70 15.67
C ILE A 189 -4.29 -3.59 15.89
N TYR A 190 -4.63 -2.36 15.54
CA TYR A 190 -3.78 -1.20 15.74
C TYR A 190 -4.41 -0.27 16.77
N ASP A 191 -3.76 -0.17 17.93
CA ASP A 191 -4.09 0.77 18.99
C ASP A 191 -3.61 2.17 18.57
N MET A 192 -4.57 3.05 18.31
CA MET A 192 -4.33 4.40 17.81
C MET A 192 -3.94 5.38 18.92
N GLY A 193 -4.22 5.05 20.18
CA GLY A 193 -3.84 5.87 21.34
C GLY A 193 -2.37 5.69 21.68
N LYS A 194 -1.93 4.42 21.82
CA LYS A 194 -0.54 4.07 22.15
C LYS A 194 0.35 3.84 20.92
N HIS A 195 -0.20 3.95 19.71
CA HIS A 195 0.51 3.72 18.45
C HIS A 195 1.15 2.32 18.33
N LYS A 196 0.44 1.30 18.83
CA LYS A 196 0.96 -0.08 18.90
C LYS A 196 0.14 -1.04 18.04
N GLY A 197 0.83 -1.77 17.17
CA GLY A 197 0.23 -2.81 16.32
C GLY A 197 0.38 -4.20 16.92
N TYR A 198 -0.67 -5.01 16.79
CA TYR A 198 -0.75 -6.41 17.19
C TYR A 198 -1.04 -7.24 15.96
N CYS A 199 -0.25 -8.28 15.72
CA CYS A 199 -0.40 -9.18 14.58
C CYS A 199 -0.71 -10.59 15.09
N TYR A 200 -1.80 -11.17 14.60
CA TYR A 200 -2.19 -12.55 14.82
C TYR A 200 -1.99 -13.29 13.50
N LEU A 201 -0.96 -14.12 13.42
CA LEU A 201 -0.63 -14.91 12.22
C LEU A 201 -1.05 -16.36 12.40
N TRP A 202 -1.68 -16.92 11.37
CA TRP A 202 -1.98 -18.35 11.26
C TRP A 202 -2.09 -18.73 9.79
N ASP A 203 -1.98 -20.01 9.47
CA ASP A 203 -2.15 -20.50 8.11
C ASP A 203 -3.44 -21.31 7.93
N GLU A 204 -3.77 -21.61 6.67
CA GLU A 204 -4.98 -22.32 6.28
C GLU A 204 -5.12 -23.73 6.86
N THR A 205 -4.06 -24.33 7.42
CA THR A 205 -4.14 -25.63 8.11
C THR A 205 -4.65 -25.50 9.56
N ILE A 206 -4.48 -24.33 10.17
CA ILE A 206 -4.87 -24.07 11.56
C ILE A 206 -6.31 -23.57 11.65
N GLY A 207 -6.70 -22.67 10.74
CA GLY A 207 -7.98 -21.99 10.83
C GLY A 207 -8.36 -21.24 9.57
N ARG A 208 -9.62 -20.82 9.52
CA ARG A 208 -10.14 -20.01 8.42
C ARG A 208 -10.02 -18.52 8.75
N LYS A 209 -10.63 -17.67 7.94
CA LYS A 209 -10.69 -16.21 8.10
C LYS A 209 -12.10 -15.73 8.46
N GLY A 210 -12.83 -16.55 9.22
CA GLY A 210 -14.22 -16.32 9.56
C GLY A 210 -14.38 -15.55 10.86
N SER A 211 -15.64 -15.27 11.20
CA SER A 211 -15.96 -14.48 12.40
C SER A 211 -15.52 -15.14 13.71
N ASN A 212 -15.42 -16.46 13.79
CA ASN A 212 -14.95 -17.15 15.00
C ASN A 212 -13.48 -16.84 15.30
N GLU A 213 -12.62 -16.91 14.29
CA GLU A 213 -11.20 -16.57 14.44
C GLU A 213 -11.03 -15.10 14.81
N ILE A 214 -11.72 -14.21 14.09
CA ILE A 214 -11.72 -12.76 14.38
C ILE A 214 -12.18 -12.47 15.81
N SER A 215 -13.31 -13.05 16.23
CA SER A 215 -13.81 -12.91 17.60
C SER A 215 -12.81 -13.38 18.65
N SER A 216 -12.10 -14.49 18.39
CA SER A 216 -11.12 -15.04 19.32
C SER A 216 -9.94 -14.08 19.51
N PHE A 217 -9.41 -13.51 18.43
CA PHE A 217 -8.29 -12.55 18.49
C PHE A 217 -8.70 -11.22 19.14
N VAL A 218 -9.89 -10.71 18.84
CA VAL A 218 -10.40 -9.49 19.48
C VAL A 218 -10.68 -9.73 20.97
N PHE A 219 -11.21 -10.89 21.34
CA PHE A 219 -11.42 -11.25 22.74
C PHE A 219 -10.10 -11.36 23.51
N ASP A 220 -9.08 -12.01 22.93
CA ASP A 220 -7.74 -12.09 23.52
C ASP A 220 -7.11 -10.71 23.74
N PHE A 221 -7.26 -9.82 22.75
CA PHE A 221 -6.84 -8.43 22.86
C PHE A 221 -7.56 -7.71 24.02
N ILE A 222 -8.90 -7.79 24.08
CA ILE A 222 -9.68 -7.18 25.16
C ILE A 222 -9.22 -7.70 26.52
N LYS A 223 -9.13 -9.03 26.68
CA LYS A 223 -8.71 -9.66 27.94
C LYS A 223 -7.35 -9.13 28.40
N THR A 224 -6.39 -9.04 27.49
CA THR A 224 -5.05 -8.50 27.78
C THR A 224 -5.12 -7.04 28.20
N ARG A 225 -5.86 -6.20 27.48
CA ARG A 225 -6.00 -4.77 27.82
C ARG A 225 -6.76 -4.57 29.15
N VAL A 226 -7.75 -5.38 29.47
CA VAL A 226 -8.45 -5.31 30.76
C VAL A 226 -7.49 -5.57 31.93
N GLN A 227 -6.56 -6.51 31.77
CA GLN A 227 -5.53 -6.78 32.78
C GLN A 227 -4.56 -5.60 32.95
N GLU A 228 -4.36 -4.80 31.90
CA GLU A 228 -3.60 -3.54 31.95
C GLU A 228 -4.39 -2.37 32.57
N GLY A 229 -5.68 -2.56 32.91
CA GLY A 229 -6.51 -1.58 33.62
C GLY A 229 -7.55 -0.85 32.77
N TYR A 230 -7.60 -1.11 31.47
CA TYR A 230 -8.54 -0.44 30.55
C TYR A 230 -10.01 -0.83 30.82
N LYS A 231 -10.92 0.14 30.72
CA LYS A 231 -12.36 -0.02 30.99
C LYS A 231 -13.27 0.30 29.80
N GLU A 232 -12.77 1.05 28.83
CA GLU A 232 -13.54 1.43 27.65
C GLU A 232 -12.79 1.10 26.36
N PHE A 233 -13.50 0.52 25.41
CA PHE A 233 -12.96 0.04 24.15
C PHE A 233 -13.76 0.59 22.98
N ASN A 234 -13.11 1.38 22.12
CA ASN A 234 -13.69 1.88 20.88
C ASN A 234 -13.02 1.16 19.70
N PHE A 235 -13.76 0.30 19.04
CA PHE A 235 -13.31 -0.47 17.89
C PHE A 235 -13.80 0.11 16.58
N TYR A 236 -12.93 0.13 15.57
CA TYR A 236 -13.25 0.49 14.20
C TYR A 236 -12.85 -0.62 13.23
N SER A 237 -13.79 -1.07 12.39
CA SER A 237 -13.51 -2.11 11.39
C SER A 237 -14.25 -1.84 10.08
N ASP A 238 -13.91 -2.60 9.04
CA ASP A 238 -14.76 -2.64 7.85
C ASP A 238 -16.12 -3.29 8.15
N SER A 239 -17.06 -3.12 7.22
CA SER A 239 -18.41 -3.68 7.30
C SER A 239 -18.51 -5.12 6.78
N CYS A 240 -17.42 -5.89 6.70
CA CYS A 240 -17.43 -7.23 6.12
C CYS A 240 -18.32 -8.18 6.95
N GLY A 241 -19.44 -8.65 6.37
CA GLY A 241 -20.42 -9.47 7.08
C GLY A 241 -19.85 -10.82 7.54
N GLY A 242 -19.03 -11.48 6.73
CA GLY A 242 -18.42 -12.77 7.09
C GLY A 242 -17.40 -12.70 8.22
N GLN A 243 -16.94 -11.49 8.58
CA GLN A 243 -15.81 -11.28 9.48
C GLN A 243 -16.21 -10.42 10.68
N ASN A 244 -16.64 -9.19 10.43
CA ASN A 244 -16.78 -8.16 11.46
C ASN A 244 -18.25 -7.83 11.77
N LYS A 245 -19.09 -7.64 10.74
CA LYS A 245 -20.48 -7.21 10.90
C LYS A 245 -21.44 -8.40 10.97
N ASN A 246 -21.35 -9.18 12.04
CA ASN A 246 -22.18 -10.36 12.27
C ASN A 246 -22.49 -10.63 13.75
N ARG A 247 -23.42 -11.56 13.98
CA ARG A 247 -23.86 -11.98 15.31
C ARG A 247 -22.75 -12.57 16.18
N THR A 248 -21.73 -13.21 15.59
CA THR A 248 -20.66 -13.88 16.35
C THR A 248 -19.77 -12.85 17.02
N VAL A 249 -19.36 -11.81 16.29
CA VAL A 249 -18.56 -10.71 16.83
C VAL A 249 -19.37 -9.92 17.86
N PHE A 250 -20.63 -9.63 17.56
CA PHE A 250 -21.52 -8.96 18.52
C PHE A 250 -21.71 -9.76 19.82
N ALA A 251 -21.95 -11.07 19.72
CA ALA A 251 -22.10 -11.94 20.89
C ALA A 251 -20.81 -12.00 21.72
N MET A 252 -19.65 -12.04 21.06
CA MET A 252 -18.36 -11.97 21.75
C MET A 252 -18.21 -10.64 22.51
N TYR A 253 -18.58 -9.50 21.92
CA TYR A 253 -18.54 -8.21 22.63
C TYR A 253 -19.49 -8.15 23.81
N ALA A 254 -20.74 -8.62 23.65
CA ALA A 254 -21.70 -8.68 24.75
C ALA A 254 -21.20 -9.56 25.89
N TYR A 255 -20.60 -10.71 25.56
CA TYR A 255 -19.99 -11.60 26.53
C TYR A 255 -18.81 -10.92 27.24
N ALA A 256 -17.85 -10.35 26.50
CA ALA A 256 -16.68 -9.65 27.05
C ALA A 256 -17.07 -8.47 27.95
N SER A 257 -18.03 -7.66 27.52
CA SER A 257 -18.55 -6.53 28.30
C SER A 257 -19.10 -6.99 29.65
N ARG A 258 -19.88 -8.08 29.65
CA ARG A 258 -20.47 -8.64 30.88
C ARG A 258 -19.42 -9.22 31.83
N ILE A 259 -18.48 -10.03 31.33
CA ILE A 259 -17.54 -10.74 32.21
C ILE A 259 -16.45 -9.81 32.77
N PHE A 260 -16.03 -8.80 32.01
CA PHE A 260 -14.98 -7.88 32.42
C PHE A 260 -15.52 -6.57 33.02
N ASN A 261 -16.83 -6.37 32.97
CA ASN A 261 -17.51 -5.13 33.39
C ASN A 261 -16.88 -3.89 32.71
N ILE A 262 -16.90 -3.90 31.37
CA ILE A 262 -16.30 -2.89 30.50
C ILE A 262 -17.29 -2.38 29.46
N ASN A 263 -17.03 -1.17 28.96
CA ASN A 263 -17.80 -0.56 27.88
C ASN A 263 -17.13 -0.84 26.54
N ILE A 264 -17.90 -1.33 25.56
CA ILE A 264 -17.40 -1.62 24.22
C ILE A 264 -18.30 -0.92 23.20
N ASN A 265 -17.68 -0.03 22.41
CA ASN A 265 -18.28 0.61 21.26
C ASN A 265 -17.64 0.04 19.99
N HIS A 266 -18.45 -0.35 19.01
CA HIS A 266 -17.97 -0.84 17.73
C HIS A 266 -18.59 -0.03 16.59
N TYR A 267 -17.72 0.66 15.85
CA TYR A 267 -18.07 1.48 14.71
C TYR A 267 -17.59 0.83 13.42
N PHE A 268 -18.40 0.96 12.38
CA PHE A 268 -18.08 0.43 11.06
C PHE A 268 -17.71 1.56 10.11
N PHE A 269 -16.65 1.38 9.34
CA PHE A 269 -16.37 2.27 8.22
C PHE A 269 -17.44 2.15 7.14
N GLU A 270 -17.75 3.29 6.53
CA GLU A 270 -18.54 3.34 5.31
C GLU A 270 -17.83 2.52 4.21
N VAL A 271 -18.60 1.71 3.48
CA VAL A 271 -18.06 0.78 2.47
C VAL A 271 -17.28 1.56 1.41
N GLY A 272 -16.06 1.10 1.09
CA GLY A 272 -15.15 1.81 0.17
C GLY A 272 -14.38 2.98 0.80
N HIS A 273 -14.56 3.22 2.10
CA HIS A 273 -13.87 4.27 2.86
C HIS A 273 -13.20 3.75 4.14
N SER A 274 -12.73 2.50 4.13
CA SER A 274 -12.09 1.80 5.26
C SER A 274 -10.60 2.14 5.48
N GLN A 275 -10.14 3.27 4.93
CA GLN A 275 -8.79 3.78 5.15
C GLN A 275 -8.51 3.93 6.65
N SER A 276 -7.56 3.15 7.16
CA SER A 276 -7.20 3.13 8.57
C SER A 276 -5.69 3.07 8.76
N GLU A 277 -5.23 3.39 9.97
CA GLU A 277 -3.82 3.34 10.37
C GLU A 277 -3.26 1.91 10.25
N GLY A 278 -4.10 0.88 10.36
CA GLY A 278 -3.74 -0.50 10.06
C GLY A 278 -3.19 -0.68 8.64
N ASN A 279 -3.66 0.11 7.67
CA ASN A 279 -3.15 0.05 6.28
C ASN A 279 -1.68 0.45 6.18
N ALA A 280 -1.21 1.38 7.01
CA ALA A 280 0.21 1.73 7.07
C ALA A 280 1.05 0.56 7.60
N MET A 281 0.50 -0.21 8.54
CA MET A 281 1.16 -1.41 9.05
C MET A 281 1.26 -2.50 7.97
N TYR A 282 0.20 -2.73 7.20
CA TYR A 282 0.23 -3.66 6.06
C TYR A 282 1.28 -3.26 5.03
N ALA A 283 1.34 -1.97 4.67
CA ALA A 283 2.31 -1.47 3.70
C ALA A 283 3.76 -1.69 4.14
N LEU A 284 4.05 -1.54 5.44
CA LEU A 284 5.38 -1.82 6.00
C LEU A 284 5.70 -3.31 5.98
N ILE A 285 4.76 -4.17 6.36
CA ILE A 285 4.91 -5.63 6.32
C ILE A 285 5.18 -6.10 4.89
N GLU A 286 4.45 -5.57 3.91
CA GLU A 286 4.61 -5.95 2.50
C GLU A 286 5.94 -5.50 1.91
N ARG A 287 6.41 -4.28 2.23
CA ARG A 287 7.73 -3.80 1.78
C ARG A 287 8.86 -4.71 2.24
N ARG A 288 8.76 -5.25 3.46
CA ARG A 288 9.78 -6.14 4.04
C ARG A 288 9.79 -7.55 3.45
N LYS A 289 8.79 -7.94 2.64
CA LYS A 289 8.80 -9.22 1.91
C LYS A 289 9.71 -9.23 0.68
N ILE A 290 10.04 -8.05 0.16
CA ILE A 290 10.78 -7.86 -1.11
C ILE A 290 12.30 -7.76 -0.86
N THR A 291 12.71 -7.67 0.41
CA THR A 291 14.11 -7.72 0.86
C THR A 291 14.43 -9.06 1.46
#